data_AF-A0A955RV07-F1
#
_entry.id   AF-A0A955RV07-F1
#
_cell.length_a   1.000
_cell.length_b   1.000
_cell.length_c   1.000
_cell.angle_alpha   90.00
_cell.angle_beta   90.00
_cell.angle_gamma   90.00
#
_symmetry.space_group_name_H-M   'P 1'
#
loop_
_entity.id
_entity.type
_entity.pdbx_description
1 polymer ?
#
loop_
_entity_poly.entity_id
_entity_poly.type
_entity_poly.pdbx_seq_one_letter_code
_entity_poly.pdbx_strand_id
1 'polypeptide(L)'
;MTTKSKEPNFEEALEHLETIVENLEGGEMGLDQALKLYEEGISTAQACMKRLEEAKKRIQILTRNSKGELNLEDIKSKSKASKKKN
;
A
#
# COMPACT_ATOMS: atom_id res chain seq x y z
N MET A 1 9.09 14.87 -22.18
CA MET A 1 8.27 14.88 -20.94
C MET A 1 7.43 13.61 -20.96
N THR A 2 7.82 12.59 -20.19
CA THR A 2 7.16 11.27 -20.21
C THR A 2 6.12 11.19 -19.09
N THR A 3 4.86 11.33 -19.47
CA THR A 3 3.68 11.10 -18.63
C THR A 3 3.52 9.60 -18.38
N LYS A 4 4.15 9.09 -17.32
CA LYS A 4 3.89 7.73 -16.81
C LYS A 4 2.92 7.87 -15.66
N SER A 5 1.74 7.27 -15.79
CA SER A 5 0.68 7.18 -14.77
C SER A 5 1.32 6.93 -13.40
N LYS A 6 1.41 7.99 -12.61
CA LYS A 6 2.20 8.03 -11.38
C LYS A 6 1.21 7.71 -10.27
N GLU A 7 1.11 6.43 -9.90
CA GLU A 7 0.66 6.16 -8.55
C GLU A 7 1.51 7.06 -7.63
N PRO A 8 0.90 7.91 -6.77
CA PRO A 8 1.65 8.84 -5.93
C PRO A 8 2.71 8.05 -5.19
N ASN A 9 3.94 8.51 -5.02
CA ASN A 9 4.97 7.75 -4.29
C ASN A 9 4.59 7.56 -2.80
N PHE A 10 5.39 6.82 -2.01
CA PHE A 10 5.01 6.49 -0.63
C PHE A 10 4.84 7.77 0.20
N GLU A 11 5.75 8.71 0.02
CA GLU A 11 5.82 9.98 0.70
C GLU A 11 4.60 10.86 0.36
N GLU A 12 4.24 10.96 -0.92
CA GLU A 12 3.05 11.67 -1.40
C GLU A 12 1.76 11.05 -0.84
N ALA A 13 1.68 9.72 -0.76
CA ALA A 13 0.52 9.04 -0.18
C ALA A 13 0.43 9.24 1.35
N LEU A 14 1.57 9.30 2.04
CA LEU A 14 1.62 9.55 3.47
C LEU A 14 1.20 10.99 3.80
N GLU A 15 1.73 11.98 3.09
CA GLU A 15 1.38 13.40 3.23
C GLU A 15 -0.12 13.62 2.97
N HIS A 16 -0.68 12.93 1.96
CA HIS A 16 -2.11 12.98 1.71
C HIS A 16 -2.92 12.37 2.87
N LEU A 17 -2.49 11.24 3.43
CA LEU A 17 -3.16 10.65 4.59
C LEU A 17 -3.13 11.57 5.80
N GLU A 18 -1.99 12.22 6.08
CA GLU A 18 -1.85 13.21 7.15
C GLU A 18 -2.83 14.37 6.95
N THR A 19 -2.91 14.91 5.73
CA THR A 19 -3.87 15.96 5.37
C THR A 19 -5.32 15.52 5.61
N ILE A 20 -5.68 14.28 5.25
CA ILE A 20 -7.03 13.75 5.49
C ILE A 20 -7.33 13.68 6.99
N VAL A 21 -6.37 13.21 7.80
CA VAL A 21 -6.52 13.11 9.26
C VAL A 21 -6.69 14.50 9.87
N GLU A 22 -5.84 15.46 9.50
CA GLU A 22 -5.95 16.85 9.99
C GLU A 22 -7.33 17.46 9.68
N ASN A 23 -7.85 17.23 8.47
CA ASN A 23 -9.17 17.70 8.10
C ASN A 23 -10.27 17.03 8.94
N LEU A 24 -10.20 15.71 9.15
CA LEU A 24 -11.17 14.98 9.98
C LEU A 24 -11.14 15.41 11.44
N GLU A 25 -9.96 15.71 11.99
CA GLU A 25 -9.79 16.23 13.36
C GLU A 25 -10.30 17.67 13.52
N GLY A 26 -10.27 18.46 12.45
CA GLY A 26 -10.76 19.84 12.44
C GLY A 26 -12.27 19.99 12.69
N GLY A 27 -13.07 18.95 12.42
CA GLY A 27 -14.48 18.89 12.84
C GLY A 27 -15.45 19.89 12.19
N GLU A 28 -15.00 20.80 11.32
CA GLU A 28 -15.85 21.82 10.68
C GLU A 28 -16.64 21.32 9.45
N MET A 29 -16.52 20.03 9.11
CA MET A 29 -17.13 19.45 7.91
C MET A 29 -18.48 18.76 8.17
N GLY A 30 -19.33 18.74 7.14
CA GLY A 30 -20.59 17.98 7.19
C GLY A 30 -20.35 16.47 7.16
N LEU A 31 -21.32 15.69 7.67
CA LEU A 31 -21.24 14.23 7.78
C LEU A 31 -20.88 13.54 6.46
N ASP A 32 -21.49 13.94 5.34
CA ASP A 32 -21.22 13.34 4.03
C ASP A 32 -19.78 13.59 3.56
N GLN A 33 -19.20 14.75 3.90
CA GLN A 33 -17.81 15.06 3.58
C GLN A 33 -16.85 14.27 4.47
N ALA A 34 -17.17 14.16 5.76
CA ALA A 34 -16.40 13.34 6.70
C ALA A 34 -16.37 11.87 6.26
N LEU A 35 -17.50 11.32 5.82
CA LEU A 35 -17.56 9.95 5.32
C LEU A 35 -16.69 9.75 4.06
N LYS A 36 -16.72 10.69 3.11
CA LYS A 36 -15.87 10.63 1.92
C LYS A 36 -14.38 10.68 2.26
N LEU A 37 -13.98 11.62 3.11
CA LEU A 37 -12.59 11.74 3.56
C LEU A 37 -12.14 10.50 4.35
N TYR A 38 -13.03 9.91 5.14
CA TYR A 38 -12.74 8.67 5.84
C TYR A 38 -12.50 7.51 4.88
N GLU A 39 -13.38 7.30 3.90
CA GLU A 39 -13.21 6.27 2.87
C GLU A 39 -11.90 6.46 2.08
N GLU A 40 -11.59 7.69 1.71
CA GLU A 40 -10.35 8.06 1.04
C GLU A 40 -9.13 7.79 1.92
N GLY A 41 -9.19 8.16 3.20
CA GLY A 41 -8.14 7.90 4.18
C GLY A 41 -7.86 6.41 4.35
N ILE A 42 -8.89 5.57 4.41
CA ILE A 42 -8.73 4.11 4.45
C ILE A 42 -8.02 3.58 3.19
N SER A 43 -8.44 4.04 2.01
CA SER A 43 -7.81 3.65 0.74
C SER A 43 -6.33 4.05 0.69
N THR A 44 -6.02 5.28 1.10
CA THR A 44 -4.65 5.81 1.13
C THR A 44 -3.78 5.06 2.15
N ALA A 45 -4.30 4.79 3.35
CA ALA A 45 -3.59 4.00 4.36
C ALA A 45 -3.28 2.57 3.87
N GLN A 46 -4.22 1.92 3.18
CA GLN A 46 -4.00 0.61 2.58
C GLN A 46 -2.89 0.63 1.51
N ALA A 47 -2.83 1.68 0.69
CA ALA A 47 -1.77 1.85 -0.30
C ALA A 47 -0.38 2.00 0.37
N CYS A 48 -0.28 2.79 1.43
CA CYS A 48 0.93 2.94 2.23
C CYS A 48 1.38 1.59 2.83
N MET A 49 0.46 0.86 3.47
CA MET A 49 0.75 -0.46 4.04
C MET A 49 1.24 -1.46 2.99
N LYS A 50 0.61 -1.49 1.80
CA LYS A 50 1.01 -2.37 0.71
C LYS A 50 2.45 -2.11 0.27
N ARG A 51 2.84 -0.84 0.14
CA ARG A 51 4.22 -0.46 -0.21
C ARG A 51 5.24 -0.84 0.85
N LEU A 52 4.90 -0.63 2.12
CA LEU A 52 5.77 -1.04 3.22
C LEU A 52 5.98 -2.55 3.23
N GLU A 53 4.93 -3.33 2.96
CA GLU A 53 5.03 -4.79 2.84
C GLU A 53 5.89 -5.23 1.63
N GLU A 54 5.77 -4.54 0.50
CA GLU A 54 6.65 -4.78 -0.67
C GLU A 54 8.11 -4.46 -0.37
N ALA A 55 8.38 -3.33 0.28
CA ALA A 55 9.72 -2.93 0.71
C ALA A 55 10.31 -3.94 1.71
N LYS A 56 9.54 -4.35 2.70
CA LYS A 56 9.93 -5.36 3.69
C LYS A 56 10.26 -6.70 3.04
N LYS A 57 9.45 -7.17 2.09
CA LYS A 57 9.74 -8.40 1.31
C LYS A 57 11.06 -8.27 0.55
N ARG A 58 11.30 -7.13 -0.08
CA ARG A 58 12.55 -6.88 -0.81
C ARG A 58 13.76 -6.90 0.12
N ILE A 59 13.67 -6.26 1.29
CA ILE A 59 14.72 -6.31 2.32
C ILE A 59 14.96 -7.75 2.77
N GLN A 60 13.90 -8.51 3.08
CA GLN A 60 14.03 -9.91 3.49
C GLN A 60 14.76 -10.76 2.44
N ILE A 61 14.46 -10.59 1.15
CA ILE A 61 15.17 -11.27 0.06
C ILE A 61 16.66 -10.88 0.06
N LEU A 62 16.99 -9.59 0.15
CA LEU A 62 18.38 -9.11 0.14
C LEU A 62 19.17 -9.59 1.37
N THR A 63 18.56 -9.57 2.55
CA THR A 63 19.19 -10.04 3.80
C THR A 63 19.39 -11.56 3.81
N ARG A 64 18.44 -12.33 3.23
CA ARG A 64 18.59 -13.79 3.03
C ARG A 64 19.76 -14.11 2.12
N ASN A 65 20.01 -13.30 1.10
CA ASN A 65 21.14 -13.48 0.18
C ASN A 65 22.50 -13.21 0.86
N SER A 66 22.57 -12.26 1.81
CA SER A 66 23.83 -11.92 2.50
C SER A 66 24.19 -12.84 3.68
N LYS A 67 23.23 -13.62 4.21
CA LYS A 67 23.43 -14.64 5.26
C LYS A 67 23.26 -16.09 4.80
N GLY A 68 22.90 -16.29 3.53
CA GLY A 68 23.10 -17.56 2.83
C GLY A 68 21.90 -18.49 2.67
N GLU A 69 20.71 -18.25 3.24
CA GLU A 69 19.56 -19.15 3.02
C GLU A 69 18.18 -18.45 3.02
N LEU A 70 17.46 -18.57 1.89
CA LEU A 70 16.11 -19.19 1.80
C LEU A 70 15.68 -19.42 0.34
N ASN A 71 14.93 -20.51 0.14
CA ASN A 71 14.69 -21.22 -1.13
C ASN A 71 13.55 -20.61 -1.98
N LEU A 72 13.64 -20.75 -3.31
CA LEU A 72 12.83 -20.05 -4.32
C LEU A 72 11.36 -20.53 -4.44
N GLU A 73 10.95 -21.59 -3.73
CA GLU A 73 9.60 -22.18 -3.82
C GLU A 73 8.54 -21.43 -2.97
N ASP A 74 8.94 -20.73 -1.92
CA ASP A 74 8.01 -20.06 -0.99
C ASP A 74 7.35 -18.79 -1.58
N ILE A 75 7.99 -18.16 -2.57
CA ILE A 75 7.50 -16.92 -3.19
C ILE A 75 6.44 -17.21 -4.26
N LYS A 76 6.41 -18.42 -4.83
CA LYS A 76 5.53 -18.80 -5.95
C LYS A 76 4.24 -19.52 -5.53
N SER A 77 4.15 -20.03 -4.28
CA SER A 77 3.11 -20.98 -3.85
C SER A 77 1.73 -20.39 -3.49
N LYS A 78 1.58 -19.07 -3.26
CA LYS A 78 0.28 -18.48 -2.86
C LYS A 78 -0.45 -17.60 -3.89
N SER A 79 -0.02 -17.58 -5.16
CA SER A 79 -0.93 -17.17 -6.24
C SER A 79 -1.70 -18.40 -6.74
N LYS A 80 -2.64 -18.88 -5.92
CA LYS A 80 -3.54 -20.03 -6.17
C LYS A 80 -4.30 -19.86 -7.49
N ALA A 81 -4.40 -20.89 -8.32
CA ALA A 81 -5.45 -21.90 -8.20
C ALA A 81 -6.84 -21.29 -7.87
N SER A 82 -7.47 -20.64 -8.86
CA SER A 82 -8.93 -20.46 -8.97
C SER A 82 -9.35 -20.05 -10.39
N LYS A 83 -9.30 -21.00 -11.33
CA LYS A 83 -10.28 -21.15 -12.42
C LYS A 83 -10.20 -22.55 -13.03
N LYS A 84 -10.71 -23.52 -12.27
CA LYS A 84 -11.16 -24.82 -12.78
C LYS A 84 -12.62 -24.66 -13.19
N LYS A 85 -12.87 -24.56 -14.50
CA LYS A 85 -14.06 -25.05 -15.23
C LYS A 85 -14.01 -24.49 -16.66
N ASN A 86 -13.52 -25.31 -17.58
CA ASN A 86 -14.18 -25.51 -18.87
C ASN A 86 -14.00 -26.99 -19.24
#